data_AF-A0A7S0Q541-F1
#
_entry.id   AF-A0A7S0Q541-F1
#
_cell.length_a   1.000
_cell.length_b   1.000
_cell.length_c   1.000
_cell.angle_alpha   90.00
_cell.angle_beta   90.00
_cell.angle_gamma   90.00
#
_symmetry.space_group_name_H-M   'P 1'
#
loop_
_entity.id
_entity.type
_entity.pdbx_description
1 polymer ?
#
loop_
_entity_poly.entity_id
_entity_poly.type
_entity_poly.pdbx_seq_one_letter_code
_entity_poly.pdbx_strand_id
1 'polypeptide(L)'
;AGDGDAELARRITIERIRKYLGAFLVKMHGDVDAIVFTGGIGENDATLRAAVCDGLANFGISINETKNELGPRAVGGEVQSSFARIKAMVVPTDEEKSIAEQAAEVAGLFKAMREQGSSAVGSDAADAQA
;
A
#
# COMPACT_ATOMS: atom_id res chain seq x y z
N ALA A 1 24.11 6.39 -24.60
CA ALA A 1 23.04 7.41 -24.51
C ALA A 1 21.71 6.68 -24.46
N GLY A 2 20.74 7.16 -23.68
CA GLY A 2 19.39 6.60 -23.60
C GLY A 2 18.54 6.96 -24.82
N ASP A 3 17.40 6.29 -24.96
CA ASP A 3 16.38 6.57 -25.97
C ASP A 3 15.51 7.77 -25.52
N GLY A 4 15.49 8.84 -26.33
CA GLY A 4 14.75 10.06 -26.03
C GLY A 4 13.23 9.84 -25.93
N ASP A 5 12.68 8.88 -26.69
CA ASP A 5 11.25 8.56 -26.63
C ASP A 5 10.89 7.85 -25.32
N ALA A 6 11.79 7.00 -24.81
CA ALA A 6 11.62 6.34 -23.52
C ALA A 6 11.65 7.35 -22.35
N GLU A 7 12.57 8.31 -22.40
CA GLU A 7 12.64 9.40 -21.41
C GLU A 7 11.38 10.27 -21.43
N LEU A 8 10.88 10.59 -22.63
CA LEU A 8 9.63 11.33 -22.80
C LEU A 8 8.43 10.56 -22.24
N ALA A 9 8.31 9.26 -22.55
CA ALA A 9 7.24 8.41 -22.06
C ALA A 9 7.22 8.32 -20.53
N ARG A 10 8.41 8.16 -19.90
CA ARG A 10 8.55 8.16 -18.45
C ARG A 10 8.10 9.48 -17.84
N ARG A 11 8.52 10.62 -18.42
CA ARG A 11 8.11 11.95 -17.94
C ARG A 11 6.61 12.16 -18.04
N ILE A 12 5.99 11.81 -19.17
CA ILE A 12 4.52 11.91 -19.35
C ILE A 12 3.79 11.04 -18.31
N THR A 13 4.31 9.86 -18.00
CA THR A 13 3.73 8.96 -17.00
C THR A 13 3.75 9.61 -15.61
N ILE A 14 4.88 10.17 -15.19
CA ILE A 14 5.02 10.88 -13.91
C ILE A 14 4.06 12.06 -13.83
N GLU A 15 3.98 12.88 -14.87
CA GLU A 15 3.06 14.04 -14.92
C GLU A 15 1.60 13.62 -14.80
N ARG A 16 1.20 12.51 -15.46
CA ARG A 16 -0.17 11.98 -15.34
C ARG A 16 -0.47 11.48 -13.92
N ILE A 17 0.47 10.78 -13.29
CA ILE A 17 0.31 10.34 -11.89
C ILE A 17 0.15 11.57 -10.98
N ARG A 18 1.02 12.57 -11.12
CA ARG A 18 0.97 13.82 -10.34
C ARG A 18 -0.35 14.58 -10.54
N LYS A 19 -0.88 14.60 -11.77
CA LYS A 19 -2.20 15.19 -12.07
C LYS A 19 -3.32 14.53 -11.25
N TYR A 20 -3.37 13.20 -11.21
CA TYR A 20 -4.40 12.49 -10.42
C TYR A 20 -4.17 12.60 -8.92
N LEU A 21 -2.91 12.55 -8.47
CA LEU A 21 -2.56 12.79 -7.08
C LEU A 21 -3.07 14.16 -6.62
N GLY A 22 -2.78 15.22 -7.36
CA GLY A 22 -3.27 16.57 -7.07
C GLY A 22 -4.80 16.66 -7.05
N ALA A 23 -5.48 16.02 -8.00
CA ALA A 23 -6.94 15.99 -8.04
C ALA A 23 -7.54 15.31 -6.79
N PHE A 24 -6.95 14.19 -6.35
CA PHE A 24 -7.43 13.50 -5.15
C PHE A 24 -7.06 14.23 -3.86
N LEU A 25 -5.88 14.85 -3.77
CA LEU A 25 -5.54 15.72 -2.63
C LEU A 25 -6.59 16.82 -2.45
N VAL A 26 -7.01 17.47 -3.53
CA VAL A 26 -8.06 18.51 -3.49
C VAL A 26 -9.42 17.90 -3.11
N LYS A 27 -9.79 16.76 -3.71
CA LYS A 27 -11.07 16.09 -3.44
C LYS A 27 -11.21 15.64 -1.98
N MET A 28 -10.09 15.32 -1.33
CA MET A 28 -10.00 14.94 0.08
C MET A 28 -9.75 16.15 1.00
N HIS A 29 -9.85 17.39 0.49
CA HIS A 29 -9.60 18.63 1.23
C HIS A 29 -8.20 18.71 1.87
N GLY A 30 -7.22 18.00 1.30
CA GLY A 30 -5.86 17.88 1.84
C GLY A 30 -5.74 16.96 3.07
N ASP A 31 -6.84 16.37 3.54
CA ASP A 31 -6.86 15.44 4.66
C ASP A 31 -6.63 14.01 4.15
N VAL A 32 -5.35 13.62 4.09
CA VAL A 32 -4.91 12.34 3.52
C VAL A 32 -3.89 11.71 4.45
N ASP A 33 -4.20 10.51 4.94
CA ASP A 33 -3.30 9.76 5.81
C ASP A 33 -2.07 9.22 5.05
N ALA A 34 -2.30 8.71 3.83
CA ALA A 34 -1.29 8.00 3.06
C ALA A 34 -1.48 8.08 1.54
N ILE A 35 -0.36 7.98 0.83
CA ILE A 35 -0.26 7.65 -0.59
C ILE A 35 0.33 6.24 -0.67
N VAL A 36 -0.34 5.34 -1.37
CA VAL A 36 0.07 3.94 -1.50
C VAL A 36 0.51 3.65 -2.93
N PHE A 37 1.75 3.19 -3.07
CA PHE A 37 2.30 2.61 -4.28
C PHE A 37 2.17 1.09 -4.21
N THR A 38 1.54 0.51 -5.22
CA THR A 38 1.30 -0.93 -5.33
C THR A 38 1.39 -1.37 -6.79
N GLY A 39 1.32 -2.67 -7.05
CA GLY A 39 1.48 -3.27 -8.36
C GLY A 39 2.91 -3.17 -8.88
N GLY A 40 3.17 -3.81 -10.03
CA GLY A 40 4.53 -4.00 -10.54
C GLY A 40 5.41 -2.72 -10.54
N ILE A 41 4.93 -1.63 -11.16
CA ILE A 41 5.70 -0.38 -11.24
C ILE A 41 5.80 0.31 -9.88
N GLY A 42 4.68 0.43 -9.15
CA GLY A 42 4.65 1.12 -7.85
C GLY A 42 5.52 0.45 -6.79
N GLU A 43 5.59 -0.88 -6.81
CA GLU A 43 6.38 -1.67 -5.86
C GLU A 43 7.88 -1.66 -6.18
N ASN A 44 8.24 -1.75 -7.45
CA ASN A 44 9.62 -2.04 -7.85
C ASN A 44 10.41 -0.81 -8.33
N ASP A 45 9.74 0.27 -8.78
CA ASP A 45 10.43 1.46 -9.29
C ASP A 45 10.54 2.57 -8.23
N ALA A 46 11.59 2.49 -7.41
CA ALA A 46 11.93 3.51 -6.42
C ALA A 46 12.12 4.91 -7.06
N THR A 47 12.70 4.96 -8.26
CA THR A 47 12.99 6.23 -8.94
C THR A 47 11.72 6.92 -9.41
N LEU A 48 10.69 6.16 -9.78
CA LEU A 48 9.38 6.69 -10.15
C LEU A 48 8.66 7.21 -8.91
N ARG A 49 8.68 6.49 -7.78
CA ARG A 49 8.09 6.97 -6.52
C ARG A 49 8.71 8.30 -6.09
N ALA A 50 10.04 8.39 -6.11
CA ALA A 50 10.76 9.63 -5.81
C ALA A 50 10.32 10.78 -6.73
N ALA A 51 10.31 10.54 -8.06
CA ALA A 51 9.94 11.56 -9.04
C ALA A 51 8.47 12.01 -8.95
N VAL A 52 7.55 11.12 -8.59
CA VAL A 52 6.14 11.45 -8.35
C VAL A 52 6.01 12.37 -7.12
N CYS A 53 6.76 12.09 -6.06
CA CYS A 53 6.73 12.85 -4.81
C CYS A 53 7.60 14.11 -4.81
N ASP A 54 8.45 14.31 -5.82
CA ASP A 54 9.41 15.42 -5.87
C ASP A 54 8.72 16.80 -5.86
N GLY A 55 9.26 17.72 -5.05
CA GLY A 55 8.75 19.07 -4.86
C GLY A 55 7.42 19.17 -4.11
N LEU A 56 6.89 18.09 -3.52
CA LEU A 56 5.59 18.09 -2.84
C LEU A 56 5.66 18.30 -1.31
N ALA A 57 6.82 18.73 -0.78
CA ALA A 57 7.04 18.92 0.66
C ALA A 57 6.03 19.90 1.31
N ASN A 58 5.64 20.97 0.60
CA ASN A 58 4.64 21.92 1.07
C ASN A 58 3.25 21.29 1.24
N PHE A 59 2.93 20.28 0.43
CA PHE A 59 1.72 19.47 0.55
C PHE A 59 1.85 18.36 1.61
N GLY A 60 2.98 18.28 2.31
CA GLY A 60 3.21 17.31 3.38
C GLY A 60 3.77 15.97 2.90
N ILE A 61 4.19 15.87 1.64
CA ILE A 61 4.69 14.64 1.01
C ILE A 61 6.20 14.77 0.82
N SER A 62 6.97 13.83 1.38
CA SER A 62 8.42 13.81 1.26
C SER A 62 8.94 12.38 1.40
N ILE A 63 9.75 11.93 0.45
CA ILE A 63 10.35 10.59 0.43
C ILE A 63 11.68 10.59 1.19
N ASN A 64 11.96 9.49 1.90
CA ASN A 64 13.30 9.17 2.38
C ASN A 64 13.97 8.25 1.34
N GLU A 65 15.01 8.75 0.67
CA GLU A 65 15.65 8.01 -0.42
C GLU A 65 16.20 6.65 0.01
N THR A 66 16.85 6.57 1.17
CA THR A 66 17.38 5.31 1.68
C THR A 66 16.27 4.28 1.93
N LYS A 67 15.17 4.68 2.58
CA LYS A 67 14.04 3.77 2.79
C LYS A 67 13.38 3.36 1.46
N ASN A 68 13.27 4.30 0.54
CA ASN A 68 12.69 4.09 -0.77
C ASN A 68 13.48 3.08 -1.61
N GLU A 69 14.82 3.13 -1.55
CA GLU A 69 15.72 2.19 -2.23
C GLU A 69 15.73 0.80 -1.61
N LEU A 70 15.72 0.71 -0.27
CA LEU A 70 15.70 -0.56 0.45
C LEU A 70 14.44 -1.40 0.16
N GLY A 71 13.34 -0.73 -0.24
CA GLY A 71 12.10 -1.37 -0.66
C GLY A 71 11.22 -1.88 0.48
N PRO A 72 9.96 -2.23 0.19
CA PRO A 72 8.91 -2.47 1.20
C PRO A 72 9.26 -3.54 2.23
N ARG A 73 9.96 -4.61 1.82
CA ARG A 73 10.33 -5.74 2.69
C ARG A 73 11.29 -5.36 3.81
N ALA A 74 12.18 -4.40 3.57
CA ALA A 74 13.20 -4.00 4.53
C ALA A 74 12.70 -2.92 5.51
N VAL A 75 11.73 -2.10 5.11
CA VAL A 75 11.28 -0.92 5.88
C VAL A 75 9.83 -0.98 6.34
N GLY A 76 9.16 -2.12 6.19
CA GLY A 76 7.75 -2.27 6.55
C GLY A 76 6.81 -1.45 5.64
N GLY A 77 7.23 -1.19 4.40
CA GLY A 77 6.46 -0.45 3.41
C GLY A 77 6.50 1.08 3.53
N GLU A 78 6.85 1.67 4.68
CA GLU A 78 6.87 3.13 4.84
C GLU A 78 8.16 3.74 4.27
N VAL A 79 8.05 4.55 3.21
CA VAL A 79 9.18 5.15 2.47
C VAL A 79 9.26 6.66 2.61
N GLN A 80 8.39 7.29 3.40
CA GLN A 80 8.43 8.74 3.66
C GLN A 80 9.56 9.16 4.61
N SER A 81 9.91 10.45 4.56
CA SER A 81 10.78 11.09 5.54
C SER A 81 10.08 11.25 6.90
N SER A 82 10.86 11.40 7.97
CA SER A 82 10.34 11.58 9.34
C SER A 82 9.56 12.90 9.53
N PHE A 83 9.68 13.83 8.58
CA PHE A 83 9.01 15.14 8.61
C PHE A 83 7.79 15.19 7.68
N ALA A 84 7.53 14.13 6.92
CA ALA A 84 6.35 14.04 6.08
C ALA A 84 5.08 13.98 6.96
N ARG A 85 4.07 14.76 6.59
CA ARG A 85 2.74 14.70 7.24
C ARG A 85 1.90 13.57 6.67
N ILE A 86 2.02 13.32 5.36
CA ILE A 86 1.33 12.25 4.65
C ILE A 86 2.30 11.08 4.52
N LYS A 87 1.86 9.87 4.88
CA LYS A 87 2.67 8.66 4.70
C LYS A 87 2.82 8.33 3.21
N ALA A 88 3.99 7.85 2.82
CA ALA A 88 4.20 7.29 1.50
C ALA A 88 4.53 5.81 1.69
N MET A 89 3.65 4.94 1.23
CA MET A 89 3.73 3.50 1.52
C MET A 89 3.90 2.71 0.24
N VAL A 90 4.64 1.62 0.31
CA VAL A 90 4.71 0.59 -0.71
C VAL A 90 4.07 -0.67 -0.15
N VAL A 91 2.96 -1.08 -0.75
CA VAL A 91 2.15 -2.22 -0.29
C VAL A 91 2.05 -3.23 -1.43
N PRO A 92 2.58 -4.45 -1.25
CA PRO A 92 2.42 -5.51 -2.25
C PRO A 92 0.95 -5.82 -2.50
N THR A 93 0.58 -5.90 -3.77
CA THR A 93 -0.73 -6.44 -4.17
C THR A 93 -0.72 -7.96 -4.08
N ASP A 94 -1.89 -8.55 -3.82
CA ASP A 94 -2.14 -10.00 -3.87
C ASP A 94 -3.55 -10.20 -4.42
N GLU A 95 -3.67 -10.06 -5.75
CA GLU A 95 -4.95 -10.18 -6.42
C GLU A 95 -5.55 -11.57 -6.24
N GLU A 96 -4.72 -12.62 -6.29
CA GLU A 96 -5.15 -14.01 -6.13
C GLU A 96 -5.79 -14.26 -4.77
N LYS A 97 -5.17 -13.76 -3.69
CA LYS A 97 -5.76 -13.86 -2.35
C LYS A 97 -7.06 -13.08 -2.24
N SER A 98 -7.11 -11.85 -2.77
CA SER A 98 -8.34 -11.06 -2.73
C SER A 98 -9.50 -11.75 -3.46
N ILE A 99 -9.22 -12.34 -4.62
CA ILE A 99 -10.20 -13.14 -5.37
C ILE A 99 -10.61 -14.39 -4.59
N ALA A 100 -9.66 -15.11 -4.00
CA ALA A 100 -9.94 -16.31 -3.22
C ALA A 100 -10.83 -16.00 -2.00
N GLU A 101 -10.56 -14.91 -1.29
CA GLU A 101 -11.37 -14.44 -0.16
C GLU A 101 -12.79 -14.07 -0.63
N GLN A 102 -12.92 -13.26 -1.68
CA GLN A 102 -14.24 -12.90 -2.23
C GLN A 102 -15.01 -14.14 -2.73
N ALA A 103 -14.34 -15.08 -3.40
CA ALA A 103 -14.95 -16.32 -3.85
C ALA A 103 -15.42 -17.19 -2.67
N ALA A 104 -14.62 -17.29 -1.61
CA ALA A 104 -14.97 -18.02 -0.40
C ALA A 104 -16.16 -17.39 0.34
N GLU A 105 -16.25 -16.07 0.35
CA GLU A 105 -17.40 -15.34 0.90
C GLU A 105 -18.68 -15.64 0.12
N VAL A 106 -18.65 -15.51 -1.21
CA VAL A 106 -19.80 -15.80 -2.08
C VAL A 106 -20.22 -17.28 -1.99
N ALA A 107 -19.25 -18.19 -1.87
CA ALA A 107 -19.50 -19.62 -1.69
C ALA A 107 -20.01 -19.98 -0.27
N GLY A 108 -20.08 -19.02 0.66
CA GLY A 108 -20.55 -19.25 2.04
C GLY A 108 -19.55 -20.01 2.93
N LEU A 109 -18.30 -20.15 2.48
CA LEU A 109 -17.28 -20.93 3.19
C LEU A 109 -16.85 -20.27 4.50
N PHE A 110 -16.89 -18.94 4.58
CA PHE A 110 -16.57 -18.24 5.84
C PHE A 110 -17.63 -18.41 6.93
N LYS A 111 -18.91 -18.64 6.56
CA LYS A 111 -19.97 -18.92 7.52
C LYS A 111 -19.80 -20.31 8.13
N ALA A 112 -19.48 -21.30 7.29
CA ALA A 112 -19.20 -22.67 7.72
C ALA A 112 -17.99 -22.76 8.68
N MET A 113 -16.92 -21.99 8.42
CA MET A 113 -15.74 -21.96 9.29
C MET A 113 -16.00 -21.28 10.65
N ARG A 114 -16.82 -20.22 10.70
CA ARG A 114 -17.19 -19.56 11.96
C ARG A 114 -18.14 -20.39 12.83
N GLU A 115 -19.03 -21.17 12.21
CA GLU A 115 -19.95 -22.07 12.91
C GLU A 115 -19.21 -23.31 13.48
N GLN A 116 -18.23 -23.84 12.75
CA GLN A 116 -17.38 -24.96 13.22
C GLN A 116 -16.36 -24.54 14.30
N GLY A 117 -15.91 -23.27 14.31
CA GLY A 117 -15.03 -22.75 15.36
C GLY A 117 -15.73 -22.48 16.70
N SER A 118 -17.06 -22.37 16.72
CA SER A 118 -17.83 -22.12 17.95
C SER A 118 -18.12 -23.38 18.77
N SER A 119 -17.92 -24.58 18.24
CA SER A 119 -18.16 -25.84 18.97
C SER A 119 -16.93 -26.39 19.70
N ALA A 120 -15.77 -25.72 19.61
CA ALA A 120 -14.50 -26.20 20.19
C ALA A 120 -14.09 -25.51 21.51
N VAL A 121 -14.91 -24.57 22.04
CA VAL A 121 -14.65 -23.90 23.33
C VAL A 121 -15.76 -24.28 24.30
N GLY A 122 -15.71 -25.48 24.87
CA GLY A 122 -16.75 -25.90 25.81
C GLY A 122 -16.64 -27.31 26.37
N SER A 123 -15.50 -27.68 26.95
CA SER A 123 -15.39 -28.60 28.11
C SER A 123 -13.92 -28.95 28.34
N ASP A 124 -13.28 -28.29 29.30
CA ASP A 124 -12.24 -28.89 30.16
C ASP A 124 -11.56 -27.78 30.97
N ALA A 125 -12.11 -27.51 32.16
CA ALA A 125 -11.39 -27.02 33.34
C ALA A 125 -12.38 -26.79 34.50
N ALA A 126 -13.16 -27.82 34.84
CA ALA A 126 -13.81 -27.93 36.13
C ALA A 126 -13.41 -29.29 36.68
N ASP A 127 -12.23 -29.35 37.30
CA ASP A 127 -11.88 -30.28 38.40
C ASP A 127 -10.41 -30.10 38.76
N ALA A 128 -10.15 -29.22 39.73
CA ALA A 128 -8.91 -29.16 40.48
C ALA A 128 -9.17 -28.61 41.89
N GLN A 129 -9.92 -29.38 42.68
CA GLN A 129 -9.91 -29.31 44.14
C GLN A 129 -9.87 -30.74 44.68
N ALA A 130 -8.67 -31.17 45.09
CA ALA A 130 -8.42 -32.18 46.12
C ALA A 130 -6.97 -32.02 46.59
#